data_AF-A0A3D4M9Y0-F1
#
_entry.id   AF-A0A3D4M9Y0-F1
#
_cell.length_a   1.000
_cell.length_b   1.000
_cell.length_c   1.000
_cell.angle_alpha   90.00
_cell.angle_beta   90.00
_cell.angle_gamma   90.00
#
_symmetry.space_group_name_H-M   'P 1'
#
loop_
_entity.id
_entity.type
_entity.pdbx_description
1 polymer ?
#
loop_
_entity_poly.entity_id
_entity_poly.type
_entity_poly.pdbx_seq_one_letter_code
_entity_poly.pdbx_strand_id
1 'polypeptide(L)'
;MEKKLVILGAGESGTGSAILGKVQGWKVFVSDLGKIKAEYKAELDAEAIEWEEGQHSEDRVLEAFEIVISPGIPEKAPLVKKIREKGIPIISEIEFAARYTNAKLIAITGTNGK
;
A
#
# COMPACT_ATOMS: atom_id res chain seq x y z
N MET A 1 -19.90 0.65 7.04
CA MET A 1 -18.56 0.30 7.56
C MET A 1 -17.56 1.02 6.69
N GLU A 2 -16.69 1.83 7.29
CA GLU A 2 -15.59 2.49 6.59
C GLU A 2 -14.55 1.42 6.22
N LYS A 3 -14.18 1.34 4.93
CA LYS A 3 -13.24 0.31 4.46
C LYS A 3 -11.81 0.72 4.80
N LYS A 4 -11.09 -0.13 5.54
CA LYS A 4 -9.69 0.11 5.90
C LYS A 4 -8.76 -0.37 4.77
N LEU A 5 -7.96 0.52 4.21
CA LEU A 5 -6.91 0.21 3.26
C LEU A 5 -5.57 0.22 3.99
N VAL A 6 -4.80 -0.86 3.90
CA VAL A 6 -3.44 -0.90 4.45
C VAL A 6 -2.43 -0.92 3.32
N ILE A 7 -1.46 -0.02 3.38
CA ILE A 7 -0.34 0.03 2.44
C ILE A 7 0.89 -0.54 3.13
N LEU A 8 1.48 -1.58 2.55
CA LEU A 8 2.76 -2.13 3.00
C LEU A 8 3.88 -1.59 2.11
N GLY A 9 4.64 -0.64 2.65
CA GLY A 9 5.66 0.14 1.94
C GLY A 9 5.27 1.63 1.85
N ALA A 10 6.22 2.51 2.20
CA ALA A 10 6.04 3.96 2.26
C ALA A 10 7.01 4.70 1.32
N GLY A 11 7.44 4.05 0.24
CA GLY A 11 8.15 4.70 -0.85
C GLY A 11 7.23 5.63 -1.66
N GLU A 12 7.68 6.01 -2.85
CA GLU A 12 6.92 6.89 -3.76
C GLU A 12 5.53 6.32 -4.09
N SER A 13 5.49 5.07 -4.58
CA SER A 13 4.25 4.40 -4.98
C SER A 13 3.34 4.09 -3.80
N GLY A 14 3.92 3.71 -2.64
CA GLY A 14 3.16 3.45 -1.42
C GLY A 14 2.49 4.71 -0.87
N THR A 15 3.23 5.81 -0.77
CA THR A 15 2.70 7.12 -0.36
C THR A 15 1.63 7.61 -1.32
N GLY A 16 1.89 7.54 -2.63
CA GLY A 16 0.89 7.89 -3.65
C GLY A 16 -0.40 7.04 -3.56
N SER A 17 -0.26 5.74 -3.29
CA SER A 17 -1.42 4.85 -3.08
C SER A 17 -2.20 5.20 -1.82
N ALA A 18 -1.50 5.61 -0.75
CA ALA A 18 -2.13 6.03 0.49
C ALA A 18 -2.99 7.29 0.28
N ILE A 19 -2.42 8.29 -0.41
CA ILE A 19 -3.10 9.54 -0.74
C ILE A 19 -4.31 9.27 -1.64
N LEU A 20 -4.15 8.44 -2.68
CA LEU A 20 -5.26 8.03 -3.54
C LEU A 20 -6.37 7.33 -2.74
N GLY A 21 -6.02 6.40 -1.86
CA GLY A 21 -6.98 5.73 -0.98
C GLY A 21 -7.77 6.72 -0.14
N LYS A 22 -7.11 7.70 0.47
CA LYS A 22 -7.77 8.75 1.24
C LYS A 22 -8.75 9.56 0.37
N VAL A 23 -8.32 10.01 -0.82
CA VAL A 23 -9.17 10.75 -1.77
C VAL A 23 -10.41 9.94 -2.16
N GLN A 24 -10.29 8.62 -2.26
CA GLN A 24 -11.38 7.69 -2.59
C GLN A 24 -12.23 7.30 -1.36
N GLY A 25 -12.01 7.92 -0.20
CA GLY A 25 -12.81 7.74 1.01
C GLY A 25 -12.48 6.50 1.83
N TRP A 26 -11.28 5.92 1.65
CA TRP A 26 -10.80 4.83 2.49
C TRP A 26 -10.22 5.36 3.81
N LYS A 27 -10.33 4.56 4.87
CA LYS A 27 -9.50 4.75 6.07
C LYS A 27 -8.13 4.13 5.80
N VAL A 28 -7.12 4.96 5.64
CA VAL A 28 -5.79 4.51 5.19
C VAL A 28 -4.82 4.38 6.36
N PHE A 29 -4.01 3.33 6.31
CA PHE A 29 -2.88 3.14 7.22
C PHE A 29 -1.65 2.67 6.41
N VAL A 30 -0.50 3.29 6.64
CA VAL A 30 0.77 2.95 5.98
C VAL A 30 1.71 2.28 6.96
N SER A 31 2.34 1.18 6.55
CA SER A 31 3.28 0.44 7.39
C SER A 31 4.51 0.06 6.59
N ASP A 32 5.69 0.39 7.11
CA ASP A 32 6.98 0.08 6.49
C ASP A 32 7.92 -0.62 7.48
N LEU A 33 8.56 -1.70 7.04
CA LEU A 33 9.54 -2.41 7.86
C LEU A 33 10.87 -1.65 7.98
N GLY A 34 11.17 -0.81 6.99
CA GLY A 34 12.33 0.06 6.95
C GLY A 34 12.09 1.42 7.59
N LYS A 35 13.06 2.32 7.45
CA LYS A 35 12.88 3.73 7.77
C LYS A 35 12.24 4.45 6.60
N ILE A 36 11.20 5.21 6.88
CA ILE A 36 10.54 6.05 5.89
C ILE A 36 11.36 7.33 5.71
N LYS A 37 11.52 7.77 4.46
CA LYS A 37 12.20 9.03 4.16
C LYS A 37 11.41 10.22 4.71
N ALA A 38 12.10 11.29 5.09
CA ALA A 38 11.48 12.47 5.67
C ALA A 38 10.43 13.12 4.75
N GLU A 39 10.68 13.13 3.44
CA GLU A 39 9.74 13.63 2.42
C GLU A 39 8.39 12.91 2.47
N TYR A 40 8.39 11.57 2.48
CA TYR A 40 7.16 10.77 2.54
C TYR A 40 6.45 10.88 3.89
N LYS A 41 7.19 10.99 5.00
CA LYS A 41 6.57 11.27 6.31
C LYS A 41 5.81 12.59 6.30
N ALA A 42 6.43 13.64 5.76
CA ALA A 42 5.82 14.95 5.66
C ALA A 42 4.56 14.94 4.78
N GLU A 43 4.56 14.19 3.68
CA GLU A 43 3.37 14.01 2.84
C GLU A 43 2.24 13.26 3.58
N LEU A 44 2.56 12.16 4.26
CA LEU A 44 1.59 11.39 5.04
C LEU A 44 0.99 12.23 6.19
N ASP A 45 1.83 13.00 6.90
CA ASP A 45 1.41 13.89 7.97
C ASP A 45 0.54 15.05 7.46
N ALA A 46 0.92 15.67 6.33
CA ALA A 46 0.14 16.72 5.70
C ALA A 46 -1.25 16.23 5.27
N GLU A 47 -1.32 14.96 4.86
CA GLU A 47 -2.57 14.29 4.52
C GLU A 47 -3.25 13.63 5.73
N ALA A 48 -2.75 13.81 6.96
CA ALA A 48 -3.29 13.19 8.16
C ALA A 48 -3.53 11.67 8.03
N ILE A 49 -2.64 10.99 7.31
CA ILE A 49 -2.65 9.53 7.13
C ILE A 49 -1.81 8.91 8.24
N GLU A 50 -2.39 7.95 8.97
CA GLU A 50 -1.63 7.21 9.98
C GLU A 50 -0.54 6.37 9.34
N TRP A 51 0.65 6.37 9.95
CA TRP A 51 1.76 5.55 9.48
C TRP A 51 2.59 4.97 10.63
N GLU A 52 3.36 3.92 10.32
CA GLU A 52 4.40 3.38 11.19
C GLU A 52 5.64 3.01 10.37
N GLU A 53 6.79 2.95 11.04
CA GLU A 53 8.05 2.54 10.42
C GLU A 53 8.83 1.59 11.33
N GLY A 54 9.77 0.85 10.75
CA GLY A 54 10.59 -0.12 11.46
C GLY A 54 9.86 -1.41 11.84
N GLN A 55 8.59 -1.55 11.46
CA GLN A 55 7.75 -2.69 11.83
C GLN A 55 6.54 -2.85 10.89
N HIS A 56 5.92 -4.03 10.99
CA HIS A 56 4.54 -4.23 10.55
C HIS A 56 3.71 -4.75 11.72
N SER A 57 2.91 -3.87 12.33
CA SER A 57 1.96 -4.22 13.39
C SER A 57 0.90 -5.17 12.85
N GLU A 58 1.08 -6.46 13.11
CA GLU A 58 0.25 -7.53 12.57
C GLU A 58 -1.24 -7.34 12.88
N ASP A 59 -1.57 -6.95 14.11
CA ASP A 59 -2.93 -6.64 14.54
C ASP A 59 -3.58 -5.56 13.65
N ARG A 60 -2.86 -4.47 13.38
CA ARG A 60 -3.35 -3.35 12.56
C ARG A 60 -3.47 -3.74 11.08
N VAL A 61 -2.52 -4.52 10.57
CA VAL A 61 -2.49 -5.00 9.17
C VAL A 61 -3.63 -5.99 8.92
N LEU A 62 -3.87 -6.92 9.84
CA LEU A 62 -4.88 -7.97 9.69
C LEU A 62 -6.32 -7.51 9.96
N GLU A 63 -6.53 -6.21 10.21
CA GLU A 63 -7.83 -5.52 10.20
C GLU A 63 -8.19 -4.93 8.82
N ALA A 64 -7.28 -5.00 7.85
CA ALA A 64 -7.48 -4.43 6.53
C ALA A 64 -8.68 -5.07 5.81
N PHE A 65 -9.45 -4.24 5.09
CA PHE A 65 -10.39 -4.72 4.09
C PHE A 65 -9.65 -5.11 2.81
N GLU A 66 -8.60 -4.37 2.43
CA GLU A 66 -7.73 -4.63 1.28
C GLU A 66 -6.31 -4.14 1.60
N ILE A 67 -5.32 -4.82 1.04
CA ILE A 67 -3.91 -4.48 1.21
C ILE A 67 -3.29 -4.15 -0.15
N VAL A 68 -2.62 -3.01 -0.21
CA VAL A 68 -1.74 -2.64 -1.31
C VAL A 68 -0.31 -2.91 -0.89
N ILE A 69 0.44 -3.67 -1.68
CA ILE A 69 1.80 -4.10 -1.37
C ILE A 69 2.79 -3.49 -2.37
N SER A 70 3.83 -2.82 -1.87
CA SER A 70 4.88 -2.30 -2.74
C SER A 70 5.77 -3.38 -3.34
N PRO A 71 6.35 -3.16 -4.53
CA PRO A 71 7.28 -4.10 -5.14
C PRO A 71 8.49 -4.29 -4.22
N GLY A 72 8.76 -5.54 -3.82
CA GLY A 72 9.90 -5.88 -2.98
C GLY A 72 9.55 -6.58 -1.68
N ILE A 73 8.29 -6.57 -1.25
CA ILE A 73 7.87 -7.37 -0.09
C ILE A 73 7.79 -8.86 -0.52
N PRO A 74 8.53 -9.77 0.13
CA PRO A 74 8.53 -11.17 -0.27
C PRO A 74 7.15 -11.82 -0.09
N GLU A 75 6.62 -12.46 -1.14
CA GLU A 75 5.34 -13.21 -1.04
C GLU A 75 5.36 -14.32 0.02
N LYS A 76 6.56 -14.83 0.35
CA LYS A 76 6.75 -15.89 1.33
C LYS A 76 6.88 -15.36 2.77
N ALA A 77 6.82 -14.04 2.98
CA ALA A 77 6.90 -13.45 4.31
C ALA A 77 5.78 -13.99 5.22
N PRO A 78 6.05 -14.28 6.51
CA PRO A 78 5.04 -14.80 7.43
C PRO A 78 3.76 -13.96 7.49
N LEU A 79 3.87 -12.63 7.47
CA LEU A 79 2.74 -11.73 7.46
C LEU A 79 1.86 -11.90 6.22
N VAL A 80 2.45 -12.03 5.03
CA VAL A 80 1.72 -12.23 3.77
C VAL A 80 0.93 -13.53 3.78
N LYS A 81 1.48 -14.60 4.38
CA LYS A 81 0.75 -15.86 4.58
C LYS A 81 -0.50 -15.66 5.45
N LYS A 82 -0.35 -14.99 6.59
CA LYS A 82 -1.48 -14.70 7.50
C LYS A 82 -2.56 -13.84 6.85
N ILE A 83 -2.16 -12.84 6.06
CA ILE A 83 -3.08 -12.00 5.28
C ILE A 83 -3.92 -12.88 4.34
N ARG A 84 -3.26 -13.79 3.58
CA ARG A 84 -3.93 -14.71 2.66
C ARG A 84 -4.83 -15.71 3.39
N GLU A 85 -4.40 -16.24 4.52
CA GLU A 85 -5.21 -17.15 5.37
C GLU A 85 -6.48 -16.47 5.89
N LYS A 86 -6.44 -15.17 6.18
CA LYS A 86 -7.63 -14.36 6.51
C LYS A 86 -8.51 -14.00 5.30
N GLY A 87 -8.09 -14.32 4.08
CA GLY A 87 -8.82 -13.98 2.85
C GLY A 87 -8.82 -12.48 2.53
N ILE A 88 -7.88 -11.71 3.08
CA ILE A 88 -7.74 -10.27 2.78
C ILE A 88 -7.11 -10.14 1.38
N PRO A 89 -7.73 -9.41 0.44
CA PRO A 89 -7.17 -9.17 -0.89
C PRO A 89 -5.84 -8.42 -0.81
N ILE A 90 -4.85 -8.88 -1.58
CA ILE A 90 -3.55 -8.22 -1.75
C ILE A 90 -3.41 -7.83 -3.22
N ILE A 91 -3.12 -6.56 -3.48
CA ILE A 91 -2.95 -6.01 -4.83
C ILE A 91 -1.70 -5.13 -4.92
N SER A 92 -1.26 -4.84 -6.15
CA SER A 92 -0.19 -3.88 -6.40
C SER A 92 -0.70 -2.43 -6.40
N GLU A 93 0.20 -1.45 -6.24
CA GLU A 93 -0.15 -0.03 -6.39
C GLU A 93 -0.68 0.29 -7.79
N ILE A 94 -0.10 -0.34 -8.82
CA ILE A 94 -0.51 -0.13 -10.22
C ILE A 94 -1.95 -0.61 -10.43
N GLU A 95 -2.30 -1.79 -9.89
CA GLU A 95 -3.66 -2.29 -9.95
C GLU A 95 -4.63 -1.37 -9.20
N PHE A 96 -4.24 -0.89 -8.01
CA PHE A 96 -5.06 0.04 -7.25
C PHE A 96 -5.31 1.34 -8.03
N ALA A 97 -4.25 1.94 -8.58
CA ALA A 97 -4.35 3.16 -9.39
C ALA A 97 -5.20 2.96 -10.66
N ALA A 98 -5.08 1.81 -11.33
CA ALA A 98 -5.83 1.51 -12.54
C ALA A 98 -7.36 1.49 -12.34
N ARG A 99 -7.84 1.27 -11.11
CA ARG A 99 -9.28 1.31 -10.77
C ARG A 99 -9.88 2.71 -10.79
N TYR A 100 -9.04 3.75 -10.73
CA TYR A 100 -9.47 5.15 -10.55
C TYR A 100 -9.11 6.05 -11.73
N THR A 101 -8.80 5.46 -12.88
CA THR A 101 -8.50 6.20 -14.11
C THR A 101 -9.34 5.71 -15.28
N ASN A 102 -9.77 6.65 -16.12
CA ASN A 102 -10.40 6.36 -17.42
C ASN A 102 -9.44 6.62 -18.59
N ALA A 103 -8.17 6.93 -18.30
CA ALA A 103 -7.17 7.15 -19.32
C ALA A 103 -6.82 5.84 -20.06
N LYS A 104 -6.33 5.97 -21.30
CA LYS A 104 -5.81 4.82 -22.04
C LYS A 104 -4.53 4.32 -21.36
N LEU A 105 -4.56 3.07 -20.88
CA LEU A 105 -3.41 2.42 -20.28
C LEU A 105 -2.58 1.68 -21.34
N ILE A 106 -1.28 1.96 -21.38
CA ILE A 106 -0.29 1.24 -22.20
C ILE A 106 0.71 0.62 -21.23
N ALA A 107 0.69 -0.71 -21.11
CA ALA A 107 1.57 -1.45 -20.21
C ALA A 107 2.74 -2.07 -20.98
N ILE A 108 3.97 -1.70 -20.62
CA ILE A 108 5.21 -2.22 -21.21
C ILE A 108 6.00 -2.95 -20.12
N THR A 109 6.39 -4.19 -20.37
CA THR A 109 7.21 -5.01 -19.46
C THR A 109 8.27 -5.80 -20.24
N GLY A 110 9.19 -6.48 -19.55
CA GLY A 110 10.41 -7.06 -20.11
C GLY A 110 11.57 -7.04 -19.11
N THR A 111 12.72 -7.64 -19.43
CA THR A 111 13.92 -7.56 -18.56
C THR A 111 14.83 -6.41 -19.00
N ASN A 112 14.99 -6.23 -20.31
CA ASN A 112 15.82 -5.20 -20.94
C ASN A 112 15.01 -4.42 -21.98
N GLY A 113 15.26 -3.11 -22.13
CA GLY A 113 14.64 -2.29 -23.18
C GLY A 113 13.15 -1.95 -22.98
N LYS A 114 12.66 -1.99 -21.74
CA LYS A 114 11.34 -1.47 -21.35
C LYS A 114 11.36 0.05 -21.25
#